data_AF-A0A9J6B0F6-F1
#
_entry.id   AF-A0A9J6B0F6-F1
#
_cell.length_a   1.000
_cell.length_b   1.000
_cell.length_c   1.000
_cell.angle_alpha   90.00
_cell.angle_beta   90.00
_cell.angle_gamma   90.00
#
_symmetry.space_group_name_H-M   'P 1'
#
loop_
_entity.id
_entity.type
_entity.pdbx_description
1 polymer ?
#
loop_
_entity_poly.entity_id
_entity_poly.type
_entity_poly.pdbx_seq_one_letter_code
_entity_poly.pdbx_strand_id
1 'polypeptide(L)' 'MHDHHIIDIMDMKKDNTNLRAAMLKNRYANVIFKSQQEVHGEAFDGANMKKKYKLWEKKLQEEKPNSQLE' A
#
# COMPACT_ATOMS: atom_id res chain seq x y z
N MET A 1 14.66 5.86 30.69
CA MET A 1 13.26 5.54 30.31
C MET A 1 12.70 6.53 29.27
N HIS A 2 13.52 7.02 28.31
CA HIS A 2 13.05 7.95 27.27
C HIS A 2 13.15 7.36 25.85
N ASP A 3 13.88 6.25 25.66
CA ASP A 3 14.17 5.71 24.33
C ASP A 3 13.01 4.90 23.74
N HIS A 4 12.20 4.23 24.58
CA HIS A 4 11.03 3.46 24.10
C HIS A 4 9.97 4.36 23.43
N HIS A 5 9.69 5.52 24.00
CA HIS A 5 8.72 6.47 23.45
C HIS A 5 9.10 7.00 22.06
N ILE A 6 10.41 7.14 21.79
CA ILE A 6 10.90 7.65 20.50
C ILE A 6 10.77 6.57 19.42
N ILE A 7 11.04 5.30 19.76
CA ILE A 7 10.90 4.15 18.85
C ILE A 7 9.42 4.00 18.45
N ASP A 8 8.51 4.03 19.41
CA ASP A 8 7.07 3.91 19.17
C ASP A 8 6.54 5.03 18.25
N ILE A 9 7.01 6.27 18.43
CA ILE A 9 6.60 7.40 17.57
C ILE A 9 7.13 7.26 16.14
N MET A 10 8.35 6.75 15.96
CA MET A 10 8.91 6.52 14.62
C MET A 10 8.18 5.40 13.88
N ASP A 11 7.83 4.32 14.58
CA ASP A 11 7.10 3.20 14.00
C ASP A 11 5.67 3.61 13.60
N MET A 12 4.95 4.35 14.46
CA MET A 12 3.63 4.91 14.08
C MET A 12 3.69 5.82 12.84
N LYS A 13 4.73 6.67 12.72
CA LYS A 13 4.91 7.53 11.53
C LYS A 13 5.16 6.71 10.26
N LYS A 14 5.96 5.66 10.37
CA LYS A 14 6.26 4.74 9.28
C LYS A 14 5.01 3.99 8.82
N ASP A 15 4.21 3.52 9.77
CA ASP A 15 2.96 2.81 9.50
C ASP A 15 1.93 3.73 8.83
N ASN A 16 1.76 4.96 9.32
CA ASN A 16 0.90 5.94 8.67
C ASN A 16 1.36 6.28 7.24
N THR A 17 2.68 6.38 7.02
CA THR A 17 3.26 6.58 5.68
C THR A 17 2.98 5.39 4.76
N ASN A 18 3.09 4.17 5.26
CA ASN A 18 2.80 2.94 4.52
C ASN A 18 1.32 2.83 4.14
N LEU A 19 0.43 3.16 5.07
CA LEU A 19 -1.02 3.18 4.90
C LEU A 19 -1.45 4.21 3.85
N ARG A 20 -0.88 5.42 3.94
CA ARG A 20 -1.08 6.47 2.92
C ARG A 20 -0.59 6.04 1.55
N ALA A 21 0.59 5.41 1.47
CA ALA A 21 1.11 4.89 0.22
C ALA A 21 0.24 3.76 -0.37
N ALA A 22 -0.30 2.87 0.47
CA ALA A 22 -1.22 1.81 0.05
C ALA A 22 -2.54 2.39 -0.47
N MET A 23 -3.13 3.38 0.20
CA MET A 23 -4.31 4.11 -0.27
C MET A 23 -4.09 4.75 -1.64
N LEU A 24 -2.97 5.47 -1.81
CA LEU A 24 -2.61 6.09 -3.08
C LEU A 24 -2.46 5.04 -4.19
N LYS A 25 -1.73 3.95 -3.93
CA LYS A 25 -1.53 2.87 -4.91
C LYS A 25 -2.85 2.20 -5.29
N ASN A 26 -3.77 2.02 -4.35
CA ASN A 26 -5.08 1.47 -4.60
C ASN A 26 -5.92 2.42 -5.48
N ARG A 27 -5.98 3.71 -5.11
CA ARG A 27 -6.69 4.75 -5.88
C ARG A 27 -6.23 4.85 -7.33
N TYR A 28 -4.92 4.70 -7.57
CA TYR A 28 -4.32 4.78 -8.90
C TYR A 28 -4.04 3.42 -9.55
N ALA A 29 -4.50 2.31 -8.98
CA ALA A 29 -4.13 0.96 -9.43
C ALA A 29 -4.46 0.71 -10.90
N ASN A 30 -5.63 1.15 -11.37
CA ASN A 30 -6.02 1.01 -12.77
C ASN A 30 -5.12 1.80 -13.72
N VAL A 31 -4.71 3.00 -13.31
CA VAL A 31 -3.78 3.83 -14.10
C VAL A 31 -2.42 3.14 -14.14
N ILE A 32 -1.90 2.70 -12.99
CA ILE A 32 -0.61 1.99 -12.93
C ILE A 32 -0.64 0.72 -13.77
N PHE A 33 -1.73 -0.06 -13.73
CA PHE A 33 -1.86 -1.28 -14.53
C PHE A 33 -1.80 -0.98 -16.03
N LYS A 34 -2.60 -0.01 -16.51
CA LYS A 34 -2.62 0.38 -17.92
C LYS A 34 -1.28 0.96 -18.37
N SER A 35 -0.68 1.85 -17.58
CA SER A 35 0.63 2.41 -17.88
C SER A 35 1.73 1.35 -17.91
N GLN A 36 1.70 0.37 -17.01
CA GLN A 36 2.66 -0.75 -17.08
C GLN A 36 2.44 -1.64 -18.28
N GLN A 37 1.19 -1.87 -18.68
CA GLN A 37 0.86 -2.60 -19.90
C GLN A 37 1.36 -1.85 -21.14
N GLU A 38 1.20 -0.53 -21.20
CA GLU A 38 1.68 0.30 -22.30
C GLU A 38 3.21 0.33 -22.38
N VAL A 39 3.89 0.45 -21.24
CA VAL A 39 5.37 0.51 -21.19
C VAL A 39 6.01 -0.83 -21.53
N HIS A 40 5.44 -1.95 -21.08
CA HIS A 40 6.04 -3.28 -21.26
C HIS A 40 5.49 -4.05 -22.47
N GLY A 41 4.36 -3.61 -23.04
CA GLY A 41 3.76 -4.24 -24.22
C GLY A 41 3.57 -5.74 -24.06
N GLU A 42 4.20 -6.52 -24.96
CA GLU A 42 4.15 -7.98 -24.97
C GLU A 42 4.82 -8.63 -23.75
N ALA A 43 5.80 -7.96 -23.15
CA ALA A 43 6.49 -8.44 -21.94
C ALA A 43 5.71 -8.16 -20.64
N PHE A 44 4.50 -7.58 -20.74
CA PHE A 44 3.70 -7.25 -19.56
C PHE A 44 3.15 -8.50 -18.85
N ASP A 45 3.69 -8.77 -17.65
CA ASP A 45 3.15 -9.80 -16.77
C ASP A 45 1.94 -9.28 -15.96
N GLY A 46 0.78 -9.28 -16.62
CA GLY A 46 -0.48 -8.88 -16.01
C GLY A 46 -0.89 -9.77 -14.83
N ALA A 47 -0.45 -11.04 -14.77
CA ALA A 47 -0.79 -11.95 -13.68
C ALA A 47 -0.06 -11.54 -12.39
N ASN A 48 1.22 -11.24 -12.48
CA ASN A 48 2.00 -10.72 -11.36
C ASN A 48 1.52 -9.33 -10.93
N MET A 49 1.16 -8.47 -11.88
CA MET A 49 0.62 -7.14 -11.54
C MET A 49 -0.72 -7.23 -10.80
N LYS A 50 -1.61 -8.15 -11.20
CA LYS A 50 -2.86 -8.43 -10.45
C LYS A 50 -2.59 -8.97 -9.04
N LYS A 51 -1.54 -9.77 -8.83
CA LYS A 51 -1.14 -10.21 -7.47
C LYS A 51 -0.71 -9.02 -6.60
N LYS A 52 0.06 -8.08 -7.16
CA LYS A 52 0.45 -6.84 -6.45
C LYS A 52 -0.76 -5.99 -6.08
N TYR A 53 -1.72 -5.86 -6.99
CA TYR A 53 -2.98 -5.15 -6.71
C TYR A 53 -3.73 -5.75 -5.52
N LYS A 54 -3.95 -7.06 -5.51
CA LYS A 54 -4.61 -7.77 -4.41
C LYS A 54 -3.89 -7.59 -3.07
N LEU A 55 -2.56 -7.53 -3.10
CA LEU A 55 -1.76 -7.27 -1.90
C LEU A 55 -1.99 -5.86 -1.34
N TRP A 56 -2.13 -4.85 -2.20
CA TRP A 56 -2.44 -3.48 -1.77
C TRP A 56 -3.86 -3.35 -1.21
N GLU A 57 -4.83 -4.03 -1.81
CA GLU A 57 -6.19 -4.14 -1.25
C GLU A 57 -6.20 -4.80 0.13
N LYS A 58 -5.47 -5.92 0.28
CA LYS A 58 -5.41 -6.66 1.55
C LYS A 58 -4.82 -5.80 2.67
N LYS A 59 -3.70 -5.11 2.41
CA LYS A 59 -3.10 -4.17 3.38
C LYS A 59 -4.07 -3.08 3.80
N LEU A 60 -4.81 -2.52 2.84
CA LEU A 60 -5.79 -1.48 3.13
C LEU A 60 -6.99 -2.00 3.95
N GLN A 61 -7.41 -3.24 3.71
CA GLN A 61 -8.48 -3.88 4.49
C GLN A 61 -8.04 -4.25 5.91
N GLU A 62 -6.80 -4.65 6.11
CA GLU A 62 -6.25 -4.97 7.45
C GLU A 62 -6.08 -3.71 8.32
N GLU A 63 -5.86 -2.55 7.71
CA GLU A 63 -5.69 -1.28 8.42
C GLU A 63 -7.02 -0.53 8.69
N LYS A 64 -8.07 -0.72 7.88
CA LYS A 64 -9.42 -0.17 8.12
C LYS A 64 -10.06 -0.53 9.48
N PRO A 65 -10.01 -1.77 10.00
CA PRO A 65 -10.63 -2.13 11.28
C PRO A 65 -9.97 -1.46 12.49
N ASN A 66 -8.73 -0.96 12.37
CA ASN A 66 -8.04 -0.28 13.47
C ASN A 66 -8.38 1.22 13.58
N SER A 67 -9.05 1.83 12.59
CA SER A 67 -9.37 3.28 12.63
C SER A 67 -10.82 3.59 13.05
N GLN A 68 -11.65 2.58 13.35
CA GLN A 68 -13.06 2.74 13.74
C GLN A 68 -13.33 2.47 15.22
N LEU A 69 -12.27 2.28 16.02
CA LEU A 69 -12.36 1.95 17.45
C LEU A 69 -11.81 3.04 18.39
N GLU A 70 -11.60 4.27 17.91
CA GLU A 70 -11.33 5.45 18.76
C GLU A 70 -12.47 6.47 18.71
#